data_AF-A0ABD5LTP5-F1
#
_entry.id   AF-A0ABD5LTP5-F1
#
_cell.length_a   1.000
_cell.length_b   1.000
_cell.length_c   1.000
_cell.angle_alpha   90.00
_cell.angle_beta   90.00
_cell.angle_gamma   90.00
#
_symmetry.space_group_name_H-M   'P 1'
#
loop_
_entity.id
_entity.type
_entity.pdbx_description
1 polymer ?
#
loop_
_entity_poly.entity_id
_entity_poly.type
_entity_poly.pdbx_seq_one_letter_code
_entity_poly.pdbx_strand_id
1 'polypeptide(L)' 'MTGAELGKLLNISQQQISRYERGINKIPIDILFHILNIFDISISDFFEKVSKRVITLKYKIKYDSDNNIPFFENII' A
#
# COMPACT_ATOMS: atom_id res chain seq x y z
N MET A 1 -14.33 6.68 2.61
CA MET A 1 -13.53 7.91 2.47
C MET A 1 -12.92 7.94 1.08
N THR A 2 -13.01 9.07 0.38
CA THR A 2 -12.39 9.32 -0.92
C THR A 2 -11.00 9.97 -0.76
N GLY A 3 -10.17 9.93 -1.79
CA GLY A 3 -8.87 10.62 -1.77
C GLY A 3 -8.99 12.15 -1.59
N ALA A 4 -10.10 12.75 -2.05
CA ALA A 4 -10.38 14.17 -1.84
C ALA A 4 -10.72 14.49 -0.37
N GLU A 5 -11.49 13.61 0.28
CA GLU A 5 -11.79 13.73 1.72
C GLU A 5 -10.53 13.55 2.57
N LEU A 6 -9.69 12.56 2.26
CA LEU A 6 -8.42 12.35 2.94
C LEU A 6 -7.46 13.54 2.76
N GLY A 7 -7.40 14.11 1.55
CA GLY A 7 -6.62 15.31 1.27
C GLY A 7 -7.05 16.49 2.14
N LYS A 8 -8.38 16.70 2.30
CA LYS A 8 -8.92 17.75 3.18
C LYS A 8 -8.51 17.52 4.64
N LEU A 9 -8.60 16.29 5.15
CA LEU A 9 -8.20 15.96 6.54
C LEU A 9 -6.71 16.17 6.79
N LEU A 10 -5.87 15.92 5.79
CA LEU A 10 -4.41 16.06 5.87
C LEU A 10 -3.90 17.45 5.44
N ASN A 11 -4.81 18.36 5.07
CA ASN A 11 -4.48 19.66 4.50
C ASN A 11 -3.53 19.59 3.28
N ILE A 12 -3.77 18.63 2.38
CA ILE A 12 -3.01 18.44 1.14
C ILE A 12 -3.95 18.21 -0.05
N SER A 13 -3.45 18.47 -1.26
CA SER A 13 -4.25 18.29 -2.48
C SER A 13 -4.61 16.82 -2.72
N GLN A 14 -5.77 16.56 -3.35
CA GLN A 14 -6.15 15.21 -3.78
C GLN A 14 -5.10 14.62 -4.73
N GLN A 15 -4.48 15.46 -5.57
CA GLN A 15 -3.41 15.04 -6.47
C GLN A 15 -2.20 14.52 -5.70
N GLN A 16 -1.89 15.11 -4.54
CA GLN A 16 -0.82 14.64 -3.66
C GLN A 16 -1.16 13.28 -3.03
N ILE A 17 -2.42 13.07 -2.59
CA ILE A 17 -2.91 11.75 -2.18
C ILE A 17 -2.74 10.72 -3.30
N SER A 18 -3.16 11.06 -4.52
CA SER A 18 -3.00 10.18 -5.67
C SER A 18 -1.54 9.84 -5.98
N ARG A 19 -0.60 10.76 -5.74
CA ARG A 19 0.84 10.48 -5.88
C ARG A 19 1.33 9.49 -4.81
N TYR A 20 0.81 9.59 -3.59
CA TYR A 20 1.12 8.63 -2.53
C TYR A 20 0.55 7.24 -2.82
N GLU A 21 -0.71 7.15 -3.22
CA GLU A 21 -1.38 5.87 -3.53
C GLU A 21 -0.71 5.12 -4.69
N ARG A 22 -0.20 5.86 -5.69
CA ARG A 22 0.52 5.30 -6.84
C ARG A 22 2.02 5.08 -6.58
N GLY A 23 2.52 5.45 -5.40
CA GLY A 23 3.95 5.35 -5.07
C GLY A 23 4.86 6.24 -5.91
N ILE A 24 4.33 7.30 -6.54
CA ILE A 24 5.13 8.27 -7.32
C ILE A 24 5.95 9.15 -6.39
N ASN A 25 5.34 9.58 -5.29
CA ASN A 25 6.00 10.37 -4.25
C ASN A 25 6.22 9.53 -3.01
N LYS A 26 7.37 9.71 -2.35
CA LYS A 26 7.59 9.20 -0.99
C LYS A 26 6.60 9.86 -0.04
N ILE A 27 6.04 9.07 0.86
CA ILE A 27 5.16 9.55 1.93
C ILE A 27 6.05 10.03 3.09
N PRO A 28 5.97 11.30 3.50
CA PRO A 28 6.62 11.77 4.72
C PRO A 28 6.12 11.01 5.96
N ILE A 29 6.99 10.78 6.93
CA ILE A 29 6.67 9.92 8.09
C ILE A 29 5.54 10.50 8.97
N ASP A 30 5.51 11.82 9.13
CA ASP A 30 4.45 12.57 9.79
C ASP A 30 3.10 12.39 9.09
N ILE A 31 3.07 12.50 7.75
CA ILE A 31 1.86 12.24 6.95
C ILE A 31 1.40 10.79 7.11
N LEU A 32 2.32 9.83 7.14
CA LEU A 32 1.98 8.42 7.40
C LEU A 32 1.29 8.28 8.77
N PHE A 33 1.85 8.87 9.83
CA PHE A 33 1.21 8.82 11.16
C PHE A 33 -0.17 9.48 11.18
N HIS A 34 -0.36 10.61 10.50
CA HIS A 34 -1.67 11.22 10.40
C HIS A 34 -2.68 10.33 9.67
N ILE A 35 -2.28 9.71 8.55
CA ILE A 35 -3.12 8.74 7.84
C ILE A 35 -3.51 7.58 8.78
N LEU A 36 -2.53 6.99 9.47
CA LEU A 36 -2.78 5.88 10.38
C LEU A 36 -3.73 6.24 11.52
N ASN A 37 -3.60 7.43 12.09
CA ASN A 37 -4.52 7.93 13.11
C ASN A 37 -5.94 8.14 12.55
N ILE A 38 -6.10 8.67 11.32
CA ILE A 38 -7.41 8.85 10.68
C ILE A 38 -8.13 7.51 10.50
N PHE A 39 -7.38 6.44 10.21
CA PHE A 39 -7.92 5.10 9.99
C PHE A 39 -7.96 4.21 11.23
N ASP A 40 -7.50 4.72 12.39
CA ASP A 40 -7.36 3.95 13.63
C ASP A 40 -6.55 2.65 13.44
N ILE A 41 -5.39 2.77 12.78
CA ILE A 41 -4.47 1.66 12.49
C ILE A 41 -3.15 1.89 13.23
N SER A 42 -2.70 0.89 13.99
CA SER A 42 -1.37 0.98 14.60
C SER A 42 -0.26 0.86 13.57
N ILE A 43 0.89 1.50 13.84
CA ILE A 43 2.07 1.39 12.98
C ILE A 43 2.53 -0.06 12.81
N SER A 44 2.37 -0.88 13.85
CA SER A 44 2.69 -2.31 13.83
C SER A 44 1.79 -3.07 12.85
N ASP A 45 0.47 -2.89 12.96
CA ASP A 45 -0.48 -3.58 12.08
C ASP A 45 -0.30 -3.19 10.62
N PHE A 46 0.02 -1.92 10.37
CA PHE A 46 0.32 -1.43 9.03
C PHE A 46 1.54 -2.15 8.42
N PHE A 47 2.67 -2.14 9.12
CA PHE A 47 3.90 -2.75 8.60
C PHE A 47 3.86 -4.27 8.57
N GLU A 48 3.08 -4.92 9.45
CA GLU A 48 2.81 -6.36 9.35
C GLU A 48 2.11 -6.68 8.02
N LYS A 49 1.05 -5.95 7.67
CA LYS A 49 0.32 -6.12 6.41
C LYS A 49 1.21 -5.85 5.19
N VAL A 50 2.00 -4.78 5.22
CA VAL A 50 2.96 -4.44 4.15
C VAL A 50 3.99 -5.56 3.99
N SER A 51 4.57 -6.06 5.09
CA SER A 51 5.58 -7.11 5.08
C SER A 51 5.02 -8.41 4.49
N LYS A 52 3.83 -8.83 4.94
CA LYS A 52 3.14 -10.00 4.37
C LYS A 52 2.94 -9.84 2.86
N ARG A 53 2.45 -8.69 2.39
CA ARG A 53 2.26 -8.43 0.96
C ARG A 53 3.57 -8.52 0.17
N VAL A 54 4.64 -7.90 0.66
CA VAL A 54 5.96 -7.94 0.00
C VAL A 54 6.48 -9.36 -0.08
N ILE A 55 6.35 -10.14 0.99
CA ILE A 55 6.76 -11.55 1.03
C ILE A 55 5.96 -12.37 0.01
N THR A 56 4.63 -12.25 -0.01
CA THR A 56 3.78 -12.96 -0.99
C THR A 56 4.16 -12.61 -2.44
N LEU A 57 4.43 -11.33 -2.74
CA LEU A 57 4.84 -10.92 -4.08
C LEU A 57 6.19 -11.51 -4.48
N LYS A 58 7.16 -11.60 -3.56
CA LYS A 58 8.44 -12.26 -3.82
C LYS A 58 8.26 -13.74 -4.14
N TYR A 59 7.42 -14.43 -3.39
CA TYR A 59 7.11 -15.85 -3.66
C TYR A 59 6.43 -16.03 -5.02
N LYS A 60 5.48 -15.15 -5.36
CA LYS A 60 4.82 -15.19 -6.66
C LYS A 60 5.81 -15.01 -7.81
N ILE A 61 6.67 -13.99 -7.74
CA ILE A 61 7.68 -13.72 -8.77
C ILE A 61 8.61 -14.92 -8.95
N LYS A 62 9.04 -15.53 -7.83
CA LYS A 62 9.85 -16.74 -7.87
C LYS A 62 9.10 -17.90 -8.53
N TYR A 63 7.86 -18.16 -8.14
CA TYR A 63 7.04 -19.23 -8.71
C TYR A 63 6.83 -19.07 -10.22
N ASP A 64 6.43 -17.86 -10.65
CA ASP A 64 6.20 -17.55 -12.08
C ASP A 64 7.49 -17.75 -12.89
N SER A 65 8.65 -17.37 -12.33
CA SER A 65 9.97 -17.59 -12.93
C SER A 65 10.35 -19.08 -13.00
N ASP A 66 10.04 -19.86 -11.96
CA ASP A 66 10.41 -21.28 -11.86
C ASP A 66 9.49 -22.17 -12.72
N ASN A 67 8.22 -21.79 -12.91
CA ASN A 67 7.21 -22.64 -13.54
C ASN A 67 6.74 -22.16 -14.92
N ASN A 68 7.14 -20.96 -15.37
CA ASN A 68 6.75 -20.37 -16.65
C ASN A 68 5.21 -20.32 -16.88
N ILE A 69 4.45 -20.39 -15.78
CA ILE A 69 3.00 -20.36 -15.70
C ILE A 69 2.61 -19.41 -14.56
N PRO A 70 1.65 -18.49 -14.74
CA PRO A 70 1.20 -17.60 -13.67
C PRO A 70 0.62 -18.36 -12.47
N PHE A 71 1.08 -18.02 -11.26
CA PHE A 71 0.63 -18.61 -10.00
C PHE A 71 -0.91 -18.66 -9.83
N PHE A 72 -1.64 -17.71 -10.40
CA PHE A 72 -3.11 -17.60 -10.27
C PHE A 72 -3.90 -18.36 -11.34
N GLU A 73 -3.26 -18.92 -12.38
CA GLU A 73 -3.95 -19.81 -13.33
C GLU A 73 -4.17 -21.21 -12.74
N ASN A 74 -3.46 -21.59 -11.69
CA ASN A 74 -3.60 -22.88 -11.00
C ASN A 74 -4.70 -22.90 -9.91
N ILE A 75 -5.53 -21.86 -9.80
CA ILE A 75 -6.52 -21.70 -8.72
C ILE A 75 -7.98 -21.63 -9.24
N ILE A 76 -8.21 -21.87 -10.54
CA ILE A 76 -9.54 -21.99 -11.16
C ILE A 76 -9.61 -23.32 -11.90
#